data_AF-A0A5J4YCR7-F1
#
_entry.id   AF-A0A5J4YCR7-F1
#
_cell.length_a   1.000
_cell.length_b   1.000
_cell.length_c   1.000
_cell.angle_alpha   90.00
_cell.angle_beta   90.00
_cell.angle_gamma   90.00
#
_symmetry.space_group_name_H-M   'P 1'
#
loop_
_entity.id
_entity.type
_entity.pdbx_description
1 polymer ?
#
loop_
_entity_poly.entity_id
_entity_poly.type
_entity_poly.pdbx_seq_one_letter_code
_entity_poly.pdbx_strand_id
1 'polypeptide(L)'
;MTALTALLAAVATLLASQCEAGFAGSTASTYTFNANKMGLDDQNYVLTQALDSATIAARNEQLQSDMAPSVHRYNMFWSSFESSGTPSSSSPVTCDSGYYMVPPDSSGLKVNGGKYNNYRCISYGQEVLTEELLQADEAIGWESAAIIWCAPVYARDPACAGQPEVATESAPDNYTDTYANFTITQTAVSATIAAQLPTLVLPPQVLENSTQGNVAAESALDSSGCSCVPADAFMPDFQDFIAYLGDRVNNGAARFGHYIIWNECANSYWTDVSPRIDVTQVVTAEGQQIWVNTYANMIKLAQAVVQQPALVYVSTDRWWGVPPVLTSWNIGRAHMGTQNLLVGLWEVLGIETEWSLVMHVYGDIGSNEMDMQNGIVNAYGWPTVYIVAAWQNQQLASAIANTPGTSYTIDNAPQRVIAATEQGWQASQNDDQTRAEWLCQAFNYADQVDTLAWMSWFDFQRGSVADDWSLVPSGIDPDLDNGQSSVTYQAMIASNPAKWGVDSSNYCCANVNVGCPA
;
A
#
# COMPACT_ATOMS: atom_id res chain seq x y z
N MET A 1 33.54 -36.13 19.60
CA MET A 1 32.56 -36.24 18.50
C MET A 1 31.14 -36.45 19.01
N THR A 2 30.88 -37.39 19.93
CA THR A 2 29.53 -37.67 20.47
C THR A 2 28.82 -36.48 21.15
N ALA A 3 29.54 -35.61 21.86
CA ALA A 3 28.94 -34.44 22.51
C ALA A 3 28.47 -33.34 21.54
N LEU A 4 29.17 -33.17 20.40
CA LEU A 4 28.81 -32.16 19.40
C LEU A 4 27.58 -32.57 18.59
N THR A 5 27.46 -33.87 18.30
CA THR A 5 26.28 -34.43 17.62
C THR A 5 25.03 -34.35 18.50
N ALA A 6 25.16 -34.57 19.81
CA ALA A 6 24.05 -34.42 20.75
C ALA A 6 23.62 -32.94 20.91
N LEU A 7 24.57 -32.00 20.91
CA LEU A 7 24.27 -30.57 20.97
C LEU A 7 23.58 -30.08 19.68
N LEU A 8 24.04 -30.52 18.50
CA LEU A 8 23.40 -30.19 17.23
C LEU A 8 22.00 -30.78 17.10
N ALA A 9 21.79 -32.01 17.59
CA ALA A 9 20.46 -32.61 17.62
C ALA A 9 19.52 -31.87 18.61
N ALA A 10 20.02 -31.48 19.78
CA ALA A 10 19.24 -30.72 20.76
C ALA A 10 18.88 -29.31 20.24
N VAL A 11 19.81 -28.62 19.57
CA VAL A 11 19.56 -27.31 18.95
C VAL A 11 18.56 -27.45 17.79
N ALA A 12 18.68 -28.47 16.94
CA ALA A 12 17.72 -28.73 15.87
C ALA A 12 16.32 -29.06 16.41
N THR A 13 16.23 -29.80 17.51
CA THR A 13 14.94 -30.12 18.16
C THR A 13 14.34 -28.89 18.84
N LEU A 14 15.17 -28.03 19.43
CA LEU A 14 14.72 -26.78 20.06
C LEU A 14 14.23 -25.77 19.02
N LEU A 15 14.94 -25.62 17.90
CA LEU A 15 14.53 -24.78 16.77
C LEU A 15 13.25 -25.31 16.10
N ALA A 16 13.13 -26.63 15.91
CA ALA A 16 11.90 -27.24 15.39
C ALA A 16 10.70 -27.02 16.34
N SER A 17 10.92 -27.14 17.66
CA SER A 17 9.85 -26.92 18.66
C SER A 17 9.39 -25.46 18.79
N GLN A 18 10.24 -24.49 18.45
CA GLN A 18 9.85 -23.08 18.41
C GLN A 18 9.09 -22.73 17.11
N CYS A 19 9.30 -23.46 16.02
CA CYS A 19 8.45 -23.35 14.83
C CYS A 19 7.07 -24.01 15.03
N GLU A 20 6.98 -25.16 15.70
CA GLU A 20 5.70 -25.87 15.85
C GLU A 20 4.73 -25.21 16.86
N ALA A 21 5.24 -24.51 17.88
CA ALA A 21 4.40 -23.87 18.89
C ALA A 21 3.62 -22.64 18.40
N GLY A 22 3.93 -22.12 17.20
CA GLY A 22 3.23 -20.99 16.58
C GLY A 22 2.10 -21.36 15.61
N PHE A 23 2.02 -22.62 15.14
CA PHE A 23 1.12 -23.01 14.04
C PHE A 23 -0.11 -23.82 14.45
N ALA A 24 -0.18 -24.31 15.69
CA ALA A 24 -1.30 -25.08 16.20
C ALA A 24 -2.48 -24.19 16.63
N GLY A 25 -3.13 -23.51 15.68
CA GLY A 25 -4.31 -22.68 15.99
C GLY A 25 -4.94 -21.90 14.85
N SER A 26 -4.29 -21.77 13.69
CA SER A 26 -4.90 -21.13 12.52
C SER A 26 -5.97 -22.05 11.94
N THR A 27 -7.23 -21.85 12.35
CA THR A 27 -8.36 -22.30 11.55
C THR A 27 -8.24 -21.58 10.22
N ALA A 28 -7.97 -22.33 9.13
CA ALA A 28 -7.87 -21.77 7.80
C ALA A 28 -9.11 -20.90 7.49
N SER A 29 -8.94 -19.59 7.57
CA SER A 29 -9.98 -18.63 7.22
C SER A 29 -10.13 -18.70 5.70
N THR A 30 -11.33 -19.02 5.23
CA THR A 30 -11.64 -18.79 3.82
C THR A 30 -11.75 -17.28 3.64
N TYR A 31 -10.85 -16.69 2.85
CA TYR A 31 -10.93 -15.27 2.52
C TYR A 31 -12.13 -15.06 1.59
N THR A 32 -13.20 -14.47 2.13
CA THR A 32 -14.36 -14.06 1.33
C THR A 32 -14.18 -12.59 0.97
N PHE A 33 -14.00 -12.31 -0.32
CA PHE A 33 -13.90 -10.94 -0.81
C PHE A 33 -15.28 -10.34 -0.99
N ASN A 34 -15.35 -9.01 -0.87
CA ASN A 34 -16.53 -8.27 -1.26
C ASN A 34 -16.83 -8.54 -2.75
N ALA A 35 -18.11 -8.67 -3.10
CA ALA A 35 -18.50 -8.78 -4.50
C ALA A 35 -18.10 -7.53 -5.29
N ASN A 36 -18.01 -6.37 -4.63
CA ASN A 36 -17.42 -5.19 -5.23
C ASN A 36 -15.89 -5.21 -5.16
N LYS A 37 -15.26 -5.24 -6.34
CA LYS A 37 -13.80 -5.13 -6.46
C LYS A 37 -13.32 -3.68 -6.52
N MET A 38 -14.21 -2.68 -6.57
CA MET A 38 -13.79 -1.28 -6.58
C MET A 38 -13.19 -0.89 -5.23
N GLY A 39 -11.97 -0.38 -5.26
CA GLY A 39 -11.32 0.36 -4.20
C GLY A 39 -11.07 1.81 -4.61
N LEU A 40 -10.76 2.64 -3.63
CA LEU A 40 -10.58 4.08 -3.76
C LEU A 40 -9.16 4.48 -3.33
N ASP A 41 -8.61 5.47 -4.02
CA ASP A 41 -7.42 6.21 -3.57
C ASP A 41 -7.74 7.70 -3.69
N ASP A 42 -8.18 8.31 -2.60
CA ASP A 42 -8.64 9.71 -2.61
C ASP A 42 -7.83 10.58 -1.64
N GLN A 43 -6.76 10.01 -1.09
CA GLN A 43 -5.96 10.62 -0.03
C GLN A 43 -5.33 11.93 -0.50
N ASN A 44 -4.75 11.96 -1.69
CA ASN A 44 -4.09 13.17 -2.19
C ASN A 44 -5.10 14.32 -2.34
N TYR A 45 -6.34 14.06 -2.77
CA TYR A 45 -7.34 15.11 -2.95
C TYR A 45 -7.89 15.64 -1.61
N VAL A 46 -8.34 14.75 -0.73
CA VAL A 46 -8.93 15.12 0.57
C VAL A 46 -7.92 15.89 1.42
N LEU A 47 -6.66 15.45 1.39
CA LEU A 47 -5.59 16.14 2.10
C LEU A 47 -5.26 17.48 1.43
N THR A 48 -4.95 17.51 0.13
CA THR A 48 -4.48 18.75 -0.52
C THR A 48 -5.48 19.90 -0.50
N GLN A 49 -6.79 19.60 -0.51
CA GLN A 49 -7.83 20.64 -0.52
C GLN A 49 -8.25 21.12 0.87
N ALA A 50 -7.73 20.53 1.95
CA ALA A 50 -8.10 20.86 3.33
C ALA A 50 -9.62 20.91 3.53
N LEU A 51 -10.34 19.91 3.00
CA LEU A 51 -11.79 19.84 3.07
C LEU A 51 -12.26 19.81 4.52
N ASP A 52 -13.36 20.50 4.83
CA ASP A 52 -13.97 20.38 6.14
C ASP A 52 -14.63 19.00 6.34
N SER A 53 -14.82 18.61 7.60
CA SER A 53 -15.37 17.30 7.95
C SER A 53 -16.77 17.06 7.37
N ALA A 54 -17.56 18.12 7.12
CA ALA A 54 -18.90 18.00 6.55
C ALA A 54 -18.83 17.65 5.06
N THR A 55 -17.92 18.27 4.32
CA THR A 55 -17.66 17.99 2.91
C THR A 55 -17.10 16.58 2.74
N ILE A 56 -16.17 16.15 3.60
CA ILE A 56 -15.63 14.78 3.60
C ILE A 56 -16.76 13.77 3.85
N ALA A 57 -17.63 14.02 4.84
CA ALA A 57 -18.75 13.14 5.12
C ALA A 57 -19.72 13.03 3.92
N ALA A 58 -20.11 14.17 3.33
CA ALA A 58 -21.01 14.20 2.17
C ALA A 58 -20.40 13.46 0.97
N ARG A 59 -19.11 13.70 0.70
CA ARG A 59 -18.35 13.00 -0.34
C ARG A 59 -18.33 11.48 -0.13
N ASN A 60 -18.04 11.04 1.09
CA ASN A 60 -17.98 9.61 1.42
C ASN A 60 -19.37 8.95 1.30
N GLU A 61 -20.43 9.62 1.74
CA GLU A 61 -21.80 9.16 1.54
C GLU A 61 -22.15 9.03 0.05
N GLN A 62 -21.76 10.03 -0.76
CA GLN A 62 -21.98 10.01 -2.20
C GLN A 62 -21.20 8.86 -2.86
N LEU A 63 -19.90 8.70 -2.55
CA LEU A 63 -19.07 7.59 -3.06
C LEU A 63 -19.63 6.23 -2.68
N GLN A 64 -20.09 6.06 -1.44
CA GLN A 64 -20.69 4.82 -0.97
C GLN A 64 -22.00 4.52 -1.69
N SER A 65 -22.84 5.52 -1.93
CA SER A 65 -24.08 5.36 -2.70
C SER A 65 -23.79 5.01 -4.17
N ASP A 66 -22.85 5.74 -4.78
CA ASP A 66 -22.64 5.72 -6.22
C ASP A 66 -21.78 4.54 -6.69
N MET A 67 -20.71 4.24 -5.96
CA MET A 67 -19.70 3.24 -6.36
C MET A 67 -19.62 2.08 -5.37
N ALA A 68 -20.03 2.29 -4.12
CA ALA A 68 -19.98 1.32 -3.02
C ALA A 68 -18.60 0.66 -2.82
N PRO A 69 -17.48 1.41 -2.85
CA PRO A 69 -16.16 0.82 -2.85
C PRO A 69 -15.95 -0.04 -1.59
N SER A 70 -15.13 -1.07 -1.70
CA SER A 70 -14.88 -2.02 -0.61
C SER A 70 -13.60 -1.72 0.14
N VAL A 71 -12.63 -1.06 -0.50
CA VAL A 71 -11.32 -0.76 0.08
C VAL A 71 -10.96 0.70 -0.17
N HIS A 72 -10.41 1.40 0.81
CA HIS A 72 -9.78 2.70 0.64
C HIS A 72 -8.29 2.57 0.95
N ARG A 73 -7.45 3.04 0.03
CA ARG A 73 -6.01 2.90 0.08
C ARG A 73 -5.35 4.20 0.51
N TYR A 74 -4.30 4.08 1.31
CA TYR A 74 -3.50 5.19 1.80
C TYR A 74 -2.00 4.93 1.65
N ASN A 75 -1.27 5.94 1.22
CA ASN A 75 0.17 6.04 1.37
C ASN A 75 0.52 6.38 2.82
N MET A 76 1.18 5.45 3.50
CA MET A 76 1.63 5.54 4.88
C MET A 76 3.15 5.64 4.90
N PHE A 77 3.66 6.86 4.74
CA PHE A 77 5.10 7.11 4.77
C PHE A 77 5.63 6.96 6.20
N TRP A 78 6.53 6.01 6.44
CA TRP A 78 7.12 5.80 7.77
C TRP A 78 7.82 7.08 8.27
N SER A 79 8.53 7.78 7.39
CA SER A 79 9.14 9.09 7.65
C SER A 79 8.16 10.20 8.05
N SER A 80 6.88 10.10 7.70
CA SER A 80 5.87 11.08 8.14
C SER A 80 5.42 10.81 9.57
N PHE A 81 5.41 9.55 10.00
CA PHE A 81 5.05 9.17 11.36
C PHE A 81 6.19 9.39 12.34
N GLU A 82 7.43 9.08 11.98
CA GLU A 82 8.57 9.20 12.89
C GLU A 82 9.46 10.41 12.59
N SER A 83 9.93 11.09 13.65
CA SER A 83 10.87 12.21 13.48
C SER A 83 12.15 11.73 12.80
N SER A 84 12.51 12.38 11.68
CA SER A 84 13.81 12.15 11.03
C SER A 84 14.99 12.56 11.91
N GLY A 85 14.79 13.47 12.87
CA GLY A 85 15.82 14.01 13.75
C GLY A 85 16.10 13.19 15.01
N THR A 86 15.14 12.36 15.45
CA THR A 86 15.26 11.60 16.70
C THR A 86 15.10 10.10 16.44
N PRO A 87 16.21 9.35 16.35
CA PRO A 87 16.17 7.90 16.22
C PRO A 87 15.44 7.24 17.39
N SER A 88 14.84 6.08 17.12
CA SER A 88 14.34 5.19 18.15
C SER A 88 15.47 4.77 19.11
N SER A 89 15.13 4.45 20.36
CA SER A 89 16.13 4.14 21.39
C SER A 89 15.61 3.17 22.43
N SER A 90 16.49 2.33 22.99
CA SER A 90 16.14 1.47 24.14
C SER A 90 15.95 2.24 25.46
N SER A 91 16.26 3.55 25.47
CA SER A 91 16.08 4.47 26.61
C SER A 91 15.17 5.64 26.22
N PRO A 92 14.51 6.30 27.19
CA PRO A 92 13.64 7.45 26.90
C PRO A 92 14.31 8.51 26.03
N VAL A 93 13.58 9.02 25.04
CA VAL A 93 14.02 10.06 24.11
C VAL A 93 13.28 11.36 24.36
N THR A 94 13.87 12.49 23.95
CA THR A 94 13.17 13.77 23.88
C THR A 94 12.72 13.98 22.45
N CYS A 95 11.42 14.13 22.23
CA CYS A 95 10.87 14.32 20.89
C CYS A 95 10.86 15.80 20.50
N ASP A 96 11.01 16.03 19.19
CA ASP A 96 10.85 17.34 18.59
C ASP A 96 9.41 17.87 18.73
N SER A 97 9.23 19.17 18.54
CA SER A 97 7.90 19.79 18.57
C SER A 97 6.97 19.16 17.52
N GLY A 98 5.74 18.82 17.91
CA GLY A 98 4.77 18.13 17.04
C GLY A 98 4.83 16.61 17.14
N TYR A 99 5.84 16.07 17.83
CA TYR A 99 5.98 14.64 18.10
C TYR A 99 5.81 14.36 19.59
N TYR A 100 5.40 13.14 19.92
CA TYR A 100 5.31 12.66 21.29
C TYR A 100 6.00 11.31 21.45
N MET A 101 6.48 11.05 22.66
CA MET A 101 7.22 9.82 22.95
C MET A 101 6.25 8.66 23.17
N VAL A 102 6.38 7.62 22.35
CA VAL A 102 5.77 6.31 22.57
C VAL A 102 6.83 5.40 23.20
N PRO A 103 6.68 4.96 24.46
CA PRO A 103 7.67 4.10 25.08
C PRO A 103 7.47 2.63 24.68
N PRO A 104 8.50 1.79 24.86
CA PRO A 104 8.39 0.34 24.76
C PRO A 104 7.23 -0.14 25.63
N ASP A 105 6.42 -1.08 25.15
CA ASP A 105 5.36 -1.74 25.95
C ASP A 105 4.25 -0.78 26.47
N SER A 106 4.09 0.44 25.90
CA SER A 106 3.08 1.43 26.36
C SER A 106 1.63 1.01 26.26
N SER A 107 1.27 0.01 25.44
CA SER A 107 -0.12 -0.38 25.27
C SER A 107 -0.59 -1.41 26.30
N GLY A 108 0.30 -2.11 27.02
CA GLY A 108 -0.10 -3.27 27.84
C GLY A 108 -0.80 -4.38 27.03
N LEU A 109 -0.91 -4.22 25.72
CA LEU A 109 -1.56 -5.09 24.76
C LEU A 109 -0.45 -5.88 24.07
N LYS A 110 -0.22 -7.08 24.59
CA LYS A 110 0.57 -8.09 23.90
C LYS A 110 -0.27 -8.63 22.76
N VAL A 111 -0.19 -7.97 21.62
CA VAL A 111 -0.67 -8.58 20.39
C VAL A 111 0.39 -9.62 19.98
N ASN A 112 0.06 -10.91 20.11
CA ASN A 112 0.94 -12.04 19.76
C ASN A 112 2.36 -12.05 20.36
N GLY A 113 2.61 -11.28 21.44
CA GLY A 113 3.92 -11.17 22.07
C GLY A 113 4.89 -10.19 21.41
N GLY A 114 4.46 -9.47 20.36
CA GLY A 114 5.21 -8.35 19.79
C GLY A 114 5.21 -7.18 20.76
N LYS A 115 6.38 -6.85 21.29
CA LYS A 115 6.60 -5.63 22.06
C LYS A 115 7.28 -4.63 21.15
N TYR A 116 6.89 -3.36 21.24
CA TYR A 116 7.79 -2.28 20.84
C TYR A 116 9.09 -2.47 21.62
N ASN A 117 10.20 -2.56 20.90
CA ASN A 117 11.51 -2.75 21.51
C ASN A 117 12.08 -1.41 21.98
N ASN A 118 11.76 -0.33 21.27
CA ASN A 118 12.34 0.99 21.46
C ASN A 118 11.31 2.09 21.80
N TYR A 119 11.77 3.13 22.49
CA TYR A 119 11.13 4.43 22.59
C TYR A 119 11.20 5.11 21.23
N ARG A 120 10.10 5.74 20.84
CA ARG A 120 9.89 6.31 19.50
C ARG A 120 9.25 7.68 19.59
N CYS A 121 9.50 8.53 18.60
CA CYS A 121 8.87 9.84 18.51
C CYS A 121 7.88 9.85 17.36
N ILE A 122 6.59 9.81 17.69
CA ILE A 122 5.51 9.74 16.70
C ILE A 122 4.85 11.10 16.51
N SER A 123 4.57 11.44 15.25
CA SER A 123 3.87 12.65 14.84
C SER A 123 2.41 12.60 15.31
N TYR A 124 2.04 13.55 16.17
CA TYR A 124 0.67 13.68 16.64
C TYR A 124 -0.31 13.95 15.49
N GLY A 125 0.10 14.79 14.53
CA GLY A 125 -0.76 15.15 13.40
C GLY A 125 -1.06 13.98 12.47
N GLN A 126 -0.05 13.16 12.17
CA GLN A 126 -0.23 11.99 11.29
C GLN A 126 -1.05 10.89 11.95
N GLU A 127 -0.84 10.64 13.25
CA GLU A 127 -1.65 9.67 14.00
C GLU A 127 -3.12 10.07 14.02
N VAL A 128 -3.45 11.30 14.44
CA VAL A 128 -4.84 11.78 14.52
C VAL A 128 -5.51 11.74 13.15
N LEU A 129 -4.84 12.23 12.11
CA LEU A 129 -5.37 12.19 10.75
C LEU A 129 -5.67 10.76 10.29
N THR A 130 -4.76 9.83 10.58
CA THR A 130 -4.95 8.43 10.20
C THR A 130 -6.12 7.80 10.95
N GLU A 131 -6.25 8.05 12.26
CA GLU A 131 -7.38 7.57 13.05
C GLU A 131 -8.71 8.12 12.53
N GLU A 132 -8.78 9.39 12.15
CA GLU A 132 -9.97 10.03 11.58
C GLU A 132 -10.36 9.38 10.24
N LEU A 133 -9.38 9.15 9.36
CA LEU A 133 -9.60 8.50 8.06
C LEU A 133 -10.12 7.06 8.24
N LEU A 134 -9.52 6.29 9.15
CA LEU A 134 -9.95 4.92 9.42
C LEU A 134 -11.36 4.87 10.03
N GLN A 135 -11.68 5.78 10.95
CA GLN A 135 -13.03 5.86 11.52
C GLN A 135 -14.08 6.24 10.45
N ALA A 136 -13.72 7.11 9.50
CA ALA A 136 -14.58 7.47 8.39
C ALA A 136 -14.84 6.27 7.46
N ASP A 137 -13.80 5.50 7.12
CA ASP A 137 -13.92 4.26 6.35
C ASP A 137 -14.81 3.24 7.06
N GLU A 138 -14.59 3.00 8.35
CA GLU A 138 -15.39 2.06 9.13
C GLU A 138 -16.87 2.46 9.17
N ALA A 139 -17.17 3.76 9.34
CA ALA A 139 -18.54 4.26 9.44
C ALA A 139 -19.39 3.98 8.19
N ILE A 140 -18.75 3.84 7.03
CA ILE A 140 -19.39 3.53 5.74
C ILE A 140 -19.15 2.09 5.27
N GLY A 141 -18.41 1.30 6.06
CA GLY A 141 -18.16 -0.11 5.84
C GLY A 141 -17.03 -0.42 4.85
N TRP A 142 -16.07 0.50 4.67
CA TRP A 142 -14.87 0.28 3.87
C TRP A 142 -13.78 -0.42 4.70
N GLU A 143 -13.00 -1.26 4.05
CA GLU A 143 -11.73 -1.74 4.59
C GLU A 143 -10.61 -0.74 4.22
N SER A 144 -9.63 -0.56 5.10
CA SER A 144 -8.52 0.36 4.82
C SER A 144 -7.25 -0.40 4.45
N ALA A 145 -6.53 0.09 3.45
CA ALA A 145 -5.26 -0.43 2.99
C ALA A 145 -4.12 0.57 3.20
N ALA A 146 -3.04 0.15 3.88
CA ALA A 146 -1.85 0.96 4.11
C ALA A 146 -0.72 0.52 3.18
N ILE A 147 -0.17 1.44 2.38
CA ILE A 147 1.09 1.26 1.67
C ILE A 147 2.19 1.82 2.55
N ILE A 148 2.97 0.93 3.12
CA ILE A 148 4.10 1.34 3.95
C ILE A 148 5.29 1.62 3.07
N TRP A 149 5.73 2.88 3.03
CA TRP A 149 6.85 3.29 2.20
C TRP A 149 7.69 4.36 2.91
N CYS A 150 8.87 4.70 2.38
CA CYS A 150 9.74 5.77 2.86
C CYS A 150 10.18 5.67 4.34
N ALA A 151 11.33 5.03 4.59
CA ALA A 151 11.94 4.98 5.92
C ALA A 151 12.37 6.39 6.39
N PRO A 152 12.38 6.70 7.69
CA PRO A 152 12.94 7.96 8.20
C PRO A 152 14.45 8.00 7.96
N VAL A 153 15.02 9.21 7.85
CA VAL A 153 16.44 9.40 7.47
C VAL A 153 17.41 8.59 8.34
N TYR A 154 17.17 8.50 9.66
CA TYR A 154 18.03 7.74 10.56
C TYR A 154 18.02 6.22 10.30
N ALA A 155 16.96 5.69 9.70
CA ALA A 155 16.79 4.27 9.43
C ALA A 155 17.33 3.85 8.04
N ARG A 156 17.74 4.81 7.22
CA ARG A 156 18.31 4.58 5.88
C ARG A 156 19.81 4.33 5.99
N ASP A 157 20.35 3.58 5.03
CA ASP A 157 21.80 3.55 4.86
C ASP A 157 22.25 4.90 4.26
N PRO A 158 23.28 5.59 4.82
CA PRO A 158 23.75 6.85 4.27
C PRO A 158 24.25 6.78 2.81
N ALA A 159 24.60 5.59 2.31
CA ALA A 159 24.98 5.37 0.92
C ALA A 159 23.78 5.12 -0.01
N CYS A 160 22.58 4.96 0.55
CA CYS A 160 21.36 4.90 -0.25
C CYS A 160 20.93 6.33 -0.61
N ALA A 161 21.10 6.67 -1.90
CA ALA A 161 20.61 7.95 -2.43
C ALA A 161 19.08 7.95 -2.60
N GLY A 162 18.46 6.76 -2.64
CA GLY A 162 17.05 6.54 -2.96
C GLY A 162 16.67 7.12 -4.31
N GLN A 163 15.41 7.55 -4.46
CA GLN A 163 14.99 8.26 -5.66
C GLN A 163 15.88 9.48 -5.80
N PRO A 164 16.58 9.64 -6.94
CA PRO A 164 17.20 10.93 -7.19
C PRO A 164 16.05 11.93 -7.18
N GLU A 165 16.20 13.04 -6.45
CA GLU A 165 15.36 14.22 -6.68
C GLU A 165 15.29 14.35 -8.20
N VAL A 166 14.11 14.14 -8.79
CA VAL A 166 13.97 14.31 -10.23
C VAL A 166 14.36 15.76 -10.44
N ALA A 167 15.58 15.97 -10.94
CA ALA A 167 16.07 17.28 -11.29
C ALA A 167 15.17 17.70 -12.44
N THR A 168 14.03 18.29 -12.08
CA THR A 168 12.93 18.77 -12.91
C THR A 168 13.30 18.67 -14.38
N GLU A 169 12.92 17.58 -15.05
CA GLU A 169 13.01 17.48 -16.50
C GLU A 169 12.04 18.53 -17.08
N SER A 170 12.41 19.82 -17.03
CA SER A 170 11.67 20.92 -17.64
C SER A 170 10.15 20.73 -17.61
N ALA A 171 9.60 20.36 -16.45
CA ALA A 171 8.18 20.54 -16.21
C ALA A 171 7.96 22.06 -16.39
N PRO A 172 7.05 22.51 -17.26
CA PRO A 172 6.97 23.90 -17.68
C PRO A 172 6.85 24.83 -16.47
N ASP A 173 7.96 25.45 -16.09
CA ASP A 173 8.23 26.53 -15.12
C ASP A 173 7.37 26.66 -13.83
N ASN A 174 6.55 25.68 -13.45
CA ASN A 174 5.61 25.77 -12.32
C ASN A 174 5.48 24.50 -11.47
N TYR A 175 6.32 23.48 -11.70
CA TYR A 175 6.34 22.29 -10.84
C TYR A 175 7.28 22.52 -9.65
N THR A 176 6.86 23.39 -8.73
CA THR A 176 7.19 23.14 -7.33
C THR A 176 6.24 22.04 -6.89
N ASP A 177 6.79 20.89 -6.51
CA ASP A 177 6.06 19.87 -5.75
C ASP A 177 5.75 20.49 -4.39
N THR A 178 4.72 21.32 -4.40
CA THR A 178 4.29 22.08 -3.25
C THR A 178 3.35 21.12 -2.54
N TYR A 179 3.93 20.22 -1.75
CA TYR A 179 3.31 19.81 -0.48
C TYR A 179 3.21 21.08 0.36
N ALA A 180 2.33 21.99 -0.06
CA ALA A 180 2.24 23.35 0.43
C ALA A 180 1.80 23.25 1.89
N ASN A 181 2.70 23.66 2.79
CA ASN A 181 2.45 24.06 4.17
C ASN A 181 1.07 23.64 4.67
N PHE A 182 0.97 22.37 5.03
CA PHE A 182 -0.25 21.84 5.63
C PHE A 182 -0.44 22.54 6.97
N THR A 183 -1.25 23.60 7.00
CA THR A 183 -1.68 24.21 8.25
C THR A 183 -3.00 23.54 8.61
N ILE A 184 -2.93 22.40 9.29
CA ILE A 184 -4.12 21.86 9.96
C ILE A 184 -4.56 22.95 10.94
N THR A 185 -5.63 23.66 10.63
CA THR A 185 -6.17 24.65 11.55
C THR A 185 -6.91 23.86 12.63
N GLN A 186 -6.16 23.48 13.67
CA GLN A 186 -6.57 22.58 14.76
C GLN A 186 -7.83 23.05 15.52
N THR A 187 -8.27 24.29 15.27
CA THR A 187 -9.48 24.91 15.85
C THR A 187 -10.76 24.13 15.55
N ALA A 188 -10.89 23.48 14.38
CA ALA A 188 -12.07 22.68 14.05
C ALA A 188 -12.04 21.27 14.66
N VAL A 189 -10.84 20.70 14.80
CA VAL A 189 -10.61 19.31 15.24
C VAL A 189 -10.81 19.16 16.75
N SER A 190 -10.37 20.13 17.57
CA SER A 190 -10.46 20.02 19.03
C SER A 190 -11.88 20.08 19.62
N ALA A 191 -12.82 20.78 18.97
CA ALA A 191 -14.17 20.99 19.50
C ALA A 191 -15.08 19.75 19.35
N THR A 192 -14.90 18.98 18.27
CA THR A 192 -15.66 17.75 18.01
C THR A 192 -15.14 16.59 18.87
N ILE A 193 -13.81 16.51 19.06
CA ILE A 193 -13.14 15.48 19.88
C ILE A 193 -13.53 15.58 21.36
N ALA A 194 -13.53 16.80 21.93
CA ALA A 194 -13.89 16.99 23.34
C ALA A 194 -15.35 16.57 23.67
N ALA A 195 -16.23 16.51 22.65
CA ALA A 195 -17.62 16.13 22.80
C ALA A 195 -17.89 14.63 22.57
N GLN A 196 -17.01 13.90 21.86
CA GLN A 196 -17.28 12.52 21.42
C GLN A 196 -16.40 11.44 22.07
N LEU A 197 -15.30 11.79 22.75
CA LEU A 197 -14.39 10.81 23.37
C LEU A 197 -14.18 11.06 24.88
N PRO A 198 -15.03 10.50 25.77
CA PRO A 198 -14.83 10.61 27.22
C PRO A 198 -13.68 9.75 27.77
N THR A 199 -13.05 8.90 26.96
CA THR A 199 -12.08 7.88 27.42
C THR A 199 -10.65 8.06 26.91
N LEU A 200 -10.39 9.01 26.01
CA LEU A 200 -9.02 9.31 25.60
C LEU A 200 -8.37 10.23 26.66
N VAL A 201 -7.71 9.63 27.65
CA VAL A 201 -6.88 10.39 28.59
C VAL A 201 -5.60 10.80 27.87
N LEU A 202 -5.68 11.87 27.08
CA LEU A 202 -4.49 12.55 26.59
C LEU A 202 -3.74 13.13 27.81
N PRO A 203 -2.40 13.03 27.88
CA PRO A 203 -1.63 13.64 28.95
C PRO A 203 -1.98 15.13 29.08
N PRO A 204 -2.22 15.68 30.29
CA PRO A 204 -2.64 17.07 30.50
C PRO A 204 -1.71 18.14 29.89
N GLN A 205 -0.46 17.78 29.56
CA GLN A 205 0.52 18.70 28.97
C GLN A 205 0.34 18.93 27.46
N VAL A 206 -0.53 18.17 26.78
CA VAL A 206 -0.71 18.25 25.32
C VAL A 206 -1.70 19.36 24.90
N LEU A 207 -2.70 19.65 25.73
CA LEU A 207 -3.78 20.59 25.38
C LEU A 207 -3.38 22.08 25.47
N GLU A 208 -2.39 22.44 26.30
CA GLU A 208 -2.01 23.86 26.48
C GLU A 208 -1.04 24.38 25.40
N ASN A 209 -0.35 23.51 24.65
CA ASN A 209 0.55 23.90 23.55
C ASN A 209 -0.05 23.70 22.14
N SER A 210 -1.25 23.14 22.03
CA SER A 210 -1.83 22.76 20.73
C SER A 210 -2.43 23.94 19.98
N THR A 211 -2.97 24.96 20.67
CA THR A 211 -3.64 26.12 20.04
C THR A 211 -2.73 27.10 19.28
N GLN A 212 -1.41 26.88 19.26
CA GLN A 212 -0.44 27.75 18.57
C GLN A 212 0.63 27.02 17.75
N GLY A 213 0.58 25.70 17.67
CA GLY A 213 1.49 24.94 16.81
C GLY A 213 0.96 24.91 15.39
N ASN A 214 1.46 25.80 14.52
CA ASN A 214 1.61 25.42 13.12
C ASN A 214 2.46 24.15 13.13
N VAL A 215 1.83 22.98 13.04
CA VAL A 215 2.55 21.78 12.66
C VAL A 215 2.90 22.06 11.20
N ALA A 216 4.07 22.68 10.98
CA ALA A 216 4.75 22.45 9.73
C ALA A 216 4.98 20.95 9.73
N ALA A 217 4.01 20.17 9.23
CA ALA A 217 4.30 18.88 8.64
C ALA A 217 5.55 19.14 7.82
N GLU A 218 6.69 18.51 8.18
CA GLU A 218 7.97 18.76 7.56
C GLU A 218 7.72 18.96 6.06
N SER A 219 7.75 20.22 5.60
CA SER A 219 7.28 20.61 4.27
C SER A 219 8.30 20.24 3.19
N ALA A 220 9.16 19.31 3.56
CA ALA A 220 9.94 18.45 2.73
C ALA A 220 9.77 17.09 3.41
N LEU A 221 8.81 16.29 2.95
CA LEU A 221 9.17 14.90 2.71
C LEU A 221 10.50 15.03 1.97
N ASP A 222 11.60 14.69 2.64
CA ASP A 222 12.87 14.51 1.95
C ASP A 222 12.63 13.33 1.02
N SER A 223 12.02 13.65 -0.13
CA SER A 223 11.66 12.73 -1.19
C SER A 223 12.93 12.13 -1.76
N SER A 224 14.05 12.85 -1.62
CA SER A 224 15.39 12.30 -1.73
C SER A 224 15.55 11.20 -0.66
N GLY A 225 15.61 9.94 -1.13
CA GLY A 225 15.74 8.78 -0.25
C GLY A 225 14.46 8.01 0.06
N CYS A 226 13.25 8.41 -0.37
CA CYS A 226 12.03 7.67 0.01
C CYS A 226 11.94 6.24 -0.52
N SER A 227 12.71 5.87 -1.54
CA SER A 227 12.80 4.48 -1.99
C SER A 227 13.76 3.62 -1.19
N CYS A 228 14.59 4.20 -0.30
CA CYS A 228 15.53 3.46 0.51
C CYS A 228 14.80 2.56 1.51
N VAL A 229 14.95 1.25 1.34
CA VAL A 229 14.47 0.29 2.35
C VAL A 229 15.26 0.50 3.66
N PRO A 230 14.73 0.03 4.80
CA PRO A 230 15.45 0.15 6.07
C PRO A 230 16.82 -0.53 5.99
N ALA A 231 17.87 0.08 6.55
CA ALA A 231 19.17 -0.59 6.68
C ALA A 231 19.05 -1.78 7.65
N ASP A 232 19.96 -2.75 7.57
CA ASP A 232 19.85 -4.01 8.33
C ASP A 232 19.72 -3.78 9.84
N ALA A 233 20.41 -2.77 10.37
CA ALA A 233 20.36 -2.41 11.78
C ALA A 233 19.00 -1.88 12.27
N PHE A 234 18.16 -1.38 11.34
CA PHE A 234 16.87 -0.74 11.61
C PHE A 234 15.67 -1.58 11.12
N MET A 235 15.91 -2.82 10.68
CA MET A 235 14.83 -3.78 10.40
C MET A 235 13.93 -4.03 11.64
N PRO A 236 14.46 -4.11 12.88
CA PRO A 236 13.61 -4.17 14.07
C PRO A 236 12.73 -2.92 14.25
N ASP A 237 13.23 -1.74 13.93
CA ASP A 237 12.44 -0.50 14.01
C ASP A 237 11.33 -0.43 12.97
N PHE A 238 11.59 -0.98 11.77
CA PHE A 238 10.55 -1.20 10.77
C PHE A 238 9.45 -2.14 11.30
N GLN A 239 9.83 -3.25 11.94
CA GLN A 239 8.85 -4.14 12.58
C GLN A 239 8.04 -3.43 13.67
N ASP A 240 8.70 -2.65 14.54
CA ASP A 240 8.03 -1.85 15.58
C ASP A 240 7.07 -0.81 14.95
N PHE A 241 7.41 -0.26 13.78
CA PHE A 241 6.52 0.63 13.04
C PHE A 241 5.26 -0.09 12.54
N ILE A 242 5.40 -1.26 11.92
CA ILE A 242 4.23 -2.04 11.49
C ILE A 242 3.37 -2.43 12.69
N ALA A 243 4.00 -2.85 13.79
CA ALA A 243 3.29 -3.15 15.03
C ALA A 243 2.54 -1.93 15.57
N TYR A 244 3.11 -0.73 15.45
CA TYR A 244 2.49 0.51 15.88
C TYR A 244 1.24 0.84 15.07
N LEU A 245 1.32 0.75 13.74
CA LEU A 245 0.14 0.87 12.86
C LEU A 245 -0.89 -0.23 13.20
N GLY A 246 -0.41 -1.44 13.50
CA GLY A 246 -1.21 -2.61 13.86
C GLY A 246 -1.97 -2.51 15.17
N ASP A 247 -1.39 -1.89 16.20
CA ASP A 247 -1.93 -1.84 17.57
C ASP A 247 -2.55 -0.48 17.88
N ARG A 248 -1.83 0.64 17.72
CA ARG A 248 -2.31 1.94 18.20
C ARG A 248 -3.37 2.55 17.29
N VAL A 249 -3.06 2.61 16.00
CA VAL A 249 -3.98 3.15 15.00
C VAL A 249 -5.23 2.26 14.86
N ASN A 250 -5.12 0.97 15.19
CA ASN A 250 -6.22 0.01 15.12
C ASN A 250 -6.84 -0.37 16.49
N ASN A 251 -6.51 0.32 17.59
CA ASN A 251 -7.07 0.02 18.94
C ASN A 251 -8.50 0.56 19.12
N GLY A 252 -9.10 1.11 18.05
CA GLY A 252 -10.53 1.35 17.90
C GLY A 252 -11.26 0.17 17.25
N ALA A 253 -12.49 0.40 16.77
CA ALA A 253 -13.20 -0.58 15.95
C ALA A 253 -12.68 -0.57 14.48
N ALA A 254 -12.15 0.57 14.03
CA ALA A 254 -11.52 0.76 12.73
C ALA A 254 -10.08 0.23 12.69
N ARG A 255 -9.68 -0.38 11.57
CA ARG A 255 -8.34 -0.95 11.38
C ARG A 255 -7.93 -1.06 9.92
N PHE A 256 -6.63 -1.09 9.65
CA PHE A 256 -6.13 -1.57 8.35
C PHE A 256 -6.40 -3.06 8.18
N GLY A 257 -7.11 -3.41 7.09
CA GLY A 257 -7.30 -4.78 6.62
C GLY A 257 -6.18 -5.25 5.67
N HIS A 258 -5.45 -4.31 5.08
CA HIS A 258 -4.42 -4.60 4.08
C HIS A 258 -3.13 -3.81 4.35
N TYR A 259 -1.99 -4.51 4.39
CA TYR A 259 -0.66 -3.95 4.60
C TYR A 259 0.19 -4.22 3.36
N ILE A 260 0.34 -3.22 2.50
CA ILE A 260 1.16 -3.29 1.29
C ILE A 260 2.57 -2.86 1.67
N ILE A 261 3.48 -3.83 1.75
CA ILE A 261 4.82 -3.58 2.25
C ILE A 261 5.67 -3.07 1.10
N TRP A 262 5.94 -1.77 1.11
CA TRP A 262 6.80 -1.07 0.16
C TRP A 262 6.27 -1.05 -1.27
N ASN A 263 6.48 0.07 -1.99
CA ASN A 263 5.89 0.26 -3.31
C ASN A 263 6.75 -0.35 -4.43
N GLU A 264 6.13 -1.01 -5.42
CA GLU A 264 6.75 -1.43 -6.70
C GLU A 264 8.14 -2.11 -6.58
N CYS A 265 8.20 -3.22 -5.85
CA CYS A 265 9.48 -3.73 -5.35
C CYS A 265 10.42 -4.40 -6.35
N ALA A 266 10.03 -4.48 -7.63
CA ALA A 266 10.89 -5.00 -8.68
C ALA A 266 11.81 -3.90 -9.30
N ASN A 267 11.59 -2.63 -8.98
CA ASN A 267 12.32 -1.47 -9.50
C ASN A 267 13.02 -0.68 -8.38
N SER A 268 14.32 -0.42 -8.55
CA SER A 268 15.12 0.30 -7.55
C SER A 268 14.81 1.79 -7.47
N TYR A 269 14.05 2.31 -8.44
CA TYR A 269 13.44 3.62 -8.29
C TYR A 269 12.50 3.63 -7.09
N TRP A 270 11.70 2.59 -6.83
CA TRP A 270 10.77 2.55 -5.69
C TRP A 270 11.31 1.76 -4.48
N THR A 271 12.24 0.84 -4.73
CA THR A 271 12.86 -0.04 -3.72
C THR A 271 14.37 -0.06 -3.87
N ASP A 272 15.02 0.98 -3.37
CA ASP A 272 16.47 1.08 -3.36
C ASP A 272 17.04 0.27 -2.19
N VAL A 273 17.71 -0.84 -2.52
CA VAL A 273 18.39 -1.72 -1.55
C VAL A 273 19.89 -1.41 -1.42
N SER A 274 20.37 -0.29 -1.96
CA SER A 274 21.75 0.16 -1.80
C SER A 274 22.12 0.38 -0.33
N PRO A 275 23.40 0.22 0.03
CA PRO A 275 24.53 -0.21 -0.80
C PRO A 275 24.64 -1.73 -0.89
N ARG A 276 23.63 -2.51 -0.46
CA ARG A 276 23.69 -3.98 -0.48
C ARG A 276 23.92 -4.51 -1.90
N ILE A 277 23.42 -3.79 -2.91
CA ILE A 277 23.73 -3.97 -4.33
C ILE A 277 24.02 -2.61 -4.97
N ASP A 278 24.69 -2.61 -6.13
CA ASP A 278 24.78 -1.42 -6.99
C ASP A 278 23.51 -1.30 -7.83
N VAL A 279 22.58 -0.46 -7.40
CA VAL A 279 21.32 -0.20 -8.12
C VAL A 279 21.49 0.68 -9.36
N THR A 280 22.70 1.09 -9.71
CA THR A 280 22.97 1.86 -10.93
C THR A 280 23.32 0.98 -12.14
N GLN A 281 23.46 -0.32 -11.91
CA GLN A 281 23.85 -1.30 -12.91
C GLN A 281 22.79 -2.39 -13.07
N VAL A 282 22.97 -3.24 -14.09
CA VAL A 282 22.17 -4.46 -14.24
C VAL A 282 22.43 -5.36 -13.02
N VAL A 283 21.36 -5.78 -12.34
CA VAL A 283 21.45 -6.63 -11.15
C VAL A 283 22.02 -8.00 -11.53
N THR A 284 23.12 -8.41 -10.92
CA THR A 284 23.67 -9.76 -11.04
C THR A 284 22.76 -10.78 -10.36
N ALA A 285 22.88 -12.08 -10.66
CA ALA A 285 22.09 -13.11 -9.97
C ALA A 285 22.27 -13.08 -8.45
N GLU A 286 23.48 -12.83 -7.96
CA GLU A 286 23.76 -12.64 -6.53
C GLU A 286 23.05 -11.39 -5.98
N GLY A 287 23.10 -10.26 -6.70
CA GLY A 287 22.39 -9.05 -6.33
C GLY A 287 20.87 -9.24 -6.30
N GLN A 288 20.31 -10.04 -7.21
CA GLN A 288 18.89 -10.37 -7.23
C GLN A 288 18.51 -11.15 -5.97
N GLN A 289 19.33 -12.12 -5.56
CA GLN A 289 19.09 -12.85 -4.32
C GLN A 289 19.17 -11.95 -3.08
N ILE A 290 20.12 -11.02 -3.03
CA ILE A 290 20.24 -10.03 -1.94
C ILE A 290 18.98 -9.16 -1.88
N TRP A 291 18.50 -8.66 -3.02
CA TRP A 291 17.27 -7.87 -3.11
C TRP A 291 16.06 -8.67 -2.63
N VAL A 292 15.84 -9.86 -3.18
CA VAL A 292 14.74 -10.76 -2.79
C VAL A 292 14.79 -11.05 -1.29
N ASN A 293 15.96 -11.41 -0.74
CA ASN A 293 16.10 -11.73 0.69
C ASN A 293 15.81 -10.52 1.57
N THR A 294 16.26 -9.34 1.16
CA THR A 294 15.98 -8.07 1.87
C THR A 294 14.49 -7.83 1.94
N TYR A 295 13.80 -7.93 0.80
CA TYR A 295 12.37 -7.67 0.74
C TYR A 295 11.54 -8.74 1.46
N ALA A 296 11.89 -10.02 1.26
CA ALA A 296 11.29 -11.13 1.98
C ALA A 296 11.43 -11.00 3.51
N ASN A 297 12.55 -10.45 3.99
CA ASN A 297 12.73 -10.17 5.41
C ASN A 297 11.73 -9.13 5.93
N MET A 298 11.49 -8.05 5.17
CA MET A 298 10.47 -7.05 5.53
C MET A 298 9.07 -7.68 5.58
N ILE A 299 8.72 -8.55 4.63
CA ILE A 299 7.44 -9.27 4.64
C ILE A 299 7.30 -10.15 5.88
N LYS A 300 8.33 -10.93 6.23
CA LYS A 300 8.33 -11.78 7.43
C LYS A 300 8.18 -10.96 8.72
N LEU A 301 8.88 -9.82 8.80
CA LEU A 301 8.80 -8.92 9.95
C LEU A 301 7.41 -8.31 10.11
N ALA A 302 6.79 -7.88 9.01
CA ALA A 302 5.42 -7.37 9.01
C ALA A 302 4.40 -8.45 9.39
N GLN A 303 4.48 -9.64 8.78
CA GLN A 303 3.59 -10.77 9.06
C GLN A 303 3.64 -11.18 10.53
N ALA A 304 4.83 -11.12 11.17
CA ALA A 304 4.99 -11.49 12.57
C ALA A 304 4.22 -10.58 13.56
N VAL A 305 3.81 -9.38 13.14
CA VAL A 305 3.14 -8.39 14.01
C VAL A 305 1.73 -8.00 13.52
N VAL A 306 1.40 -8.23 12.25
CA VAL A 306 0.05 -8.01 11.71
C VAL A 306 -0.91 -9.09 12.23
N GLN A 307 -2.07 -8.66 12.73
CA GLN A 307 -3.11 -9.57 13.22
C GLN A 307 -4.05 -10.01 12.10
N GLN A 308 -4.31 -11.32 12.05
CA GLN A 308 -5.42 -11.85 11.24
C GLN A 308 -6.76 -11.21 11.67
N PRO A 309 -7.68 -10.93 10.73
CA PRO A 309 -7.70 -11.35 9.33
C PRO A 309 -6.96 -10.41 8.35
N ALA A 310 -6.13 -9.47 8.84
CA ALA A 310 -5.44 -8.54 7.94
C ALA A 310 -4.39 -9.25 7.07
N LEU A 311 -4.24 -8.77 5.84
CA LEU A 311 -3.37 -9.33 4.82
C LEU A 311 -2.10 -8.51 4.65
N VAL A 312 -0.96 -9.19 4.49
CA VAL A 312 0.33 -8.58 4.16
C VAL A 312 0.62 -8.83 2.69
N TYR A 313 0.79 -7.76 1.91
CA TYR A 313 1.00 -7.83 0.47
C TYR A 313 2.44 -7.50 0.10
N VAL A 314 2.95 -8.25 -0.88
CA VAL A 314 4.10 -7.86 -1.68
C VAL A 314 3.60 -6.95 -2.82
N SER A 315 4.28 -5.85 -3.12
CA SER A 315 3.94 -4.95 -4.23
C SER A 315 4.88 -5.15 -5.42
N THR A 316 4.32 -5.09 -6.62
CA THR A 316 5.04 -5.29 -7.88
C THR A 316 4.65 -4.24 -8.90
N ASP A 317 5.59 -3.86 -9.77
CA ASP A 317 5.31 -3.02 -10.93
C ASP A 317 4.78 -3.85 -12.12
N ARG A 318 4.42 -3.15 -13.22
CA ARG A 318 3.85 -3.76 -14.43
C ARG A 318 4.80 -4.63 -15.27
N TRP A 319 6.11 -4.59 -15.03
CA TRP A 319 7.10 -5.21 -15.91
C TRP A 319 7.30 -6.67 -15.57
N TRP A 320 6.52 -7.54 -16.21
CA TRP A 320 6.55 -8.99 -15.96
C TRP A 320 7.92 -9.62 -16.21
N GLY A 321 8.44 -9.45 -17.42
CA GLY A 321 9.65 -10.10 -17.90
C GLY A 321 10.91 -9.28 -17.61
N VAL A 322 11.80 -9.16 -18.60
CA VAL A 322 12.94 -8.25 -18.50
C VAL A 322 12.45 -6.84 -18.84
N PRO A 323 12.54 -5.86 -17.92
CA PRO A 323 12.13 -4.49 -18.19
C PRO A 323 12.99 -3.89 -19.32
N PRO A 324 12.47 -2.94 -20.11
CA PRO A 324 13.28 -2.23 -21.08
C PRO A 324 14.47 -1.58 -20.37
N VAL A 325 15.67 -1.87 -20.87
CA VAL A 325 16.90 -1.24 -20.39
C VAL A 325 16.78 0.25 -20.72
N LEU A 326 16.50 1.07 -19.71
CA LEU A 326 16.59 2.54 -19.73
C LEU A 326 15.55 3.23 -20.64
N THR A 327 14.37 3.52 -20.10
CA THR A 327 13.55 4.65 -20.58
C THR A 327 13.93 5.94 -19.82
N SER A 328 13.57 7.12 -20.32
CA SER A 328 13.99 8.43 -19.77
C SER A 328 13.77 8.61 -18.26
N TRP A 329 12.73 7.99 -17.70
CA TRP A 329 12.36 8.06 -16.29
C TRP A 329 13.16 7.10 -15.37
N ASN A 330 13.84 6.10 -15.95
CA ASN A 330 14.59 5.05 -15.24
C ASN A 330 16.09 5.01 -15.64
N ILE A 331 16.62 6.10 -16.19
CA ILE A 331 18.03 6.12 -16.63
C ILE A 331 18.95 5.87 -15.43
N GLY A 332 19.68 4.75 -15.47
CA GLY A 332 20.68 4.39 -14.47
C GLY A 332 20.09 3.78 -13.21
N ARG A 333 18.93 3.12 -13.28
CA ARG A 333 18.36 2.36 -12.17
C ARG A 333 18.17 0.89 -12.52
N ALA A 334 18.41 0.04 -11.53
CA ALA A 334 18.32 -1.39 -11.61
C ALA A 334 16.86 -1.86 -11.49
N HIS A 335 16.48 -2.86 -12.27
CA HIS A 335 15.13 -3.41 -12.26
C HIS A 335 15.21 -4.90 -12.65
N MET A 336 14.62 -5.76 -11.82
CA MET A 336 14.77 -7.22 -11.97
C MET A 336 13.63 -7.90 -12.73
N GLY A 337 12.52 -7.20 -12.95
CA GLY A 337 11.28 -7.77 -13.48
C GLY A 337 10.44 -8.46 -12.40
N THR A 338 9.13 -8.29 -12.47
CA THR A 338 8.16 -8.83 -11.52
C THR A 338 8.19 -10.34 -11.45
N GLN A 339 8.36 -11.06 -12.58
CA GLN A 339 8.43 -12.52 -12.56
C GLN A 339 9.64 -13.03 -11.77
N ASN A 340 10.82 -12.42 -11.95
CA ASN A 340 12.03 -12.85 -11.23
C ASN A 340 11.93 -12.55 -9.74
N LEU A 341 11.38 -11.39 -9.37
CA LEU A 341 11.10 -11.06 -7.98
C LEU A 341 10.18 -12.10 -7.35
N LEU A 342 9.05 -12.43 -8.00
CA LEU A 342 8.07 -13.36 -7.46
C LEU A 342 8.62 -14.80 -7.37
N VAL A 343 9.42 -15.26 -8.34
CA VAL A 343 10.11 -16.56 -8.24
C VAL A 343 10.96 -16.61 -6.98
N GLY A 344 11.81 -15.61 -6.75
CA GLY A 344 12.65 -15.55 -5.56
C GLY A 344 11.84 -15.45 -4.26
N LEU A 345 10.74 -14.69 -4.26
CA LEU A 345 9.86 -14.60 -3.09
C LEU A 345 9.19 -15.95 -2.78
N TRP A 346 8.73 -16.70 -3.80
CA TRP A 346 8.20 -18.05 -3.59
C TRP A 346 9.26 -19.00 -3.02
N GLU A 347 10.53 -18.88 -3.42
CA GLU A 347 11.64 -19.68 -2.87
C GLU A 347 11.94 -19.36 -1.40
N VAL A 348 11.81 -18.10 -0.98
CA VAL A 348 12.22 -17.63 0.36
C VAL A 348 11.07 -17.58 1.37
N LEU A 349 9.87 -17.22 0.93
CA LEU A 349 8.65 -17.11 1.75
C LEU A 349 7.86 -18.41 1.73
N GLY A 350 7.74 -19.03 0.54
CA GLY A 350 6.94 -20.22 0.30
C GLY A 350 5.49 -20.06 0.75
N ILE A 351 4.89 -21.19 1.14
CA ILE A 351 3.54 -21.25 1.73
C ILE A 351 3.56 -21.11 3.26
N GLU A 352 4.74 -21.20 3.89
CA GLU A 352 4.88 -21.13 5.34
C GLU A 352 4.73 -19.70 5.88
N THR A 353 5.08 -18.70 5.08
CA THR A 353 4.78 -17.29 5.39
C THR A 353 3.49 -16.90 4.70
N GLU A 354 2.53 -16.34 5.42
CA GLU A 354 1.30 -15.79 4.84
C GLU A 354 1.62 -14.45 4.15
N TRP A 355 1.37 -14.36 2.84
CA TRP A 355 1.52 -13.13 2.06
C TRP A 355 0.56 -13.15 0.87
N SER A 356 0.25 -11.98 0.33
CA SER A 356 -0.63 -11.76 -0.82
C SER A 356 0.07 -10.87 -1.85
N LEU A 357 -0.50 -10.72 -3.05
CA LEU A 357 0.13 -9.96 -4.14
C LEU A 357 -0.63 -8.68 -4.46
N VAL A 358 0.09 -7.58 -4.54
CA VAL A 358 -0.33 -6.34 -5.17
C VAL A 358 0.40 -6.15 -6.50
N MET A 359 -0.36 -5.74 -7.52
CA MET A 359 0.11 -5.46 -8.87
C MET A 359 -0.29 -4.06 -9.31
N HIS A 360 0.56 -3.44 -10.13
CA HIS A 360 0.33 -2.12 -10.67
C HIS A 360 0.08 -2.25 -12.16
N VAL A 361 -1.18 -2.11 -12.59
CA VAL A 361 -1.64 -2.49 -13.93
C VAL A 361 -1.66 -1.27 -14.85
N TYR A 362 -0.52 -0.57 -14.96
CA TYR A 362 -0.42 0.59 -15.86
C TYR A 362 -0.38 0.16 -17.33
N GLY A 363 -0.91 1.01 -18.20
CA GLY A 363 -0.80 0.88 -19.65
C GLY A 363 -2.14 1.05 -20.36
N ASP A 364 -2.08 1.60 -21.56
CA ASP A 364 -3.26 1.86 -22.38
C ASP A 364 -3.87 0.54 -22.87
N ILE A 365 -5.20 0.43 -22.76
CA ILE A 365 -5.93 -0.72 -23.27
C ILE A 365 -5.96 -0.65 -24.80
N GLY A 366 -4.98 -1.31 -25.41
CA GLY A 366 -4.74 -1.31 -26.85
C GLY A 366 -3.31 -0.93 -27.25
N SER A 367 -2.46 -0.54 -26.30
CA SER A 367 -1.04 -0.35 -26.59
C SER A 367 -0.37 -1.65 -27.02
N ASN A 368 0.54 -1.53 -27.99
CA ASN A 368 1.44 -2.61 -28.38
C ASN A 368 2.48 -2.93 -27.28
N GLU A 369 2.56 -2.12 -26.21
CA GLU A 369 3.41 -2.37 -25.04
C GLU A 369 2.98 -3.61 -24.24
N MET A 370 1.72 -4.05 -24.39
CA MET A 370 1.26 -5.38 -24.00
C MET A 370 1.83 -6.45 -24.94
N ASP A 371 3.12 -6.33 -25.21
CA ASP A 371 3.79 -7.05 -26.26
C ASP A 371 3.96 -8.49 -25.79
N MET A 372 3.02 -9.34 -26.22
CA MET A 372 3.26 -10.77 -26.32
C MET A 372 4.22 -11.03 -27.47
N GLN A 373 5.42 -10.47 -27.40
CA GLN A 373 6.43 -10.66 -28.42
C GLN A 373 6.89 -12.12 -28.33
N ASN A 374 6.50 -12.93 -29.32
CA ASN A 374 6.75 -14.38 -29.37
C ASN A 374 6.12 -15.18 -28.19
N GLY A 375 5.01 -14.70 -27.63
CA GLY A 375 4.34 -15.36 -26.51
C GLY A 375 4.98 -15.13 -25.13
N ILE A 376 5.92 -14.18 -25.04
CA ILE A 376 6.49 -13.72 -23.77
C ILE A 376 5.86 -12.37 -23.44
N VAL A 377 5.24 -12.27 -22.27
CA VAL A 377 4.69 -11.00 -21.75
C VAL A 377 5.84 -10.20 -21.15
N ASN A 378 6.20 -9.07 -21.75
CA ASN A 378 7.23 -8.18 -21.17
C ASN A 378 6.64 -7.24 -20.10
N ALA A 379 5.44 -6.71 -20.36
CA ALA A 379 4.64 -5.95 -19.41
C ALA A 379 3.22 -6.51 -19.39
N TYR A 380 2.59 -6.54 -18.22
CA TYR A 380 1.18 -6.84 -18.12
C TYR A 380 0.34 -5.55 -18.06
N GLY A 381 -0.88 -5.64 -18.56
CA GLY A 381 -1.92 -4.62 -18.47
C GLY A 381 -3.26 -5.31 -18.24
N TRP A 382 -4.37 -4.58 -18.22
CA TRP A 382 -5.69 -5.16 -17.94
C TRP A 382 -6.06 -6.36 -18.82
N PRO A 383 -5.85 -6.34 -20.16
CA PRO A 383 -6.10 -7.51 -21.00
C PRO A 383 -5.26 -8.75 -20.69
N THR A 384 -4.12 -8.61 -20.01
CA THR A 384 -3.18 -9.71 -19.73
C THR A 384 -3.01 -9.99 -18.24
N VAL A 385 -3.75 -9.30 -17.36
CA VAL A 385 -3.66 -9.43 -15.90
C VAL A 385 -3.93 -10.87 -15.43
N TYR A 386 -4.78 -11.60 -16.16
CA TYR A 386 -5.08 -13.02 -15.90
C TYR A 386 -3.84 -13.92 -15.96
N ILE A 387 -2.78 -13.52 -16.68
CA ILE A 387 -1.53 -14.28 -16.80
C ILE A 387 -0.80 -14.29 -15.45
N VAL A 388 -0.77 -13.16 -14.75
CA VAL A 388 -0.17 -13.05 -13.42
C VAL A 388 -0.95 -13.89 -12.42
N ALA A 389 -2.28 -13.80 -12.45
CA ALA A 389 -3.17 -14.59 -11.61
C ALA A 389 -3.01 -16.11 -11.84
N ALA A 390 -2.98 -16.55 -13.09
CA ALA A 390 -2.78 -17.95 -13.44
C ALA A 390 -1.40 -18.46 -12.99
N TRP A 391 -0.36 -17.65 -13.16
CA TRP A 391 0.99 -17.98 -12.69
C TRP A 391 1.04 -18.12 -11.17
N GLN A 392 0.45 -17.17 -10.43
CA GLN A 392 0.41 -17.21 -8.96
C GLN A 392 -0.33 -18.45 -8.45
N ASN A 393 -1.49 -18.78 -9.03
CA ASN A 393 -2.24 -20.00 -8.71
C ASN A 393 -1.43 -21.28 -9.00
N GLN A 394 -0.66 -21.30 -10.10
CA GLN A 394 0.19 -22.44 -10.41
C GLN A 394 1.31 -22.62 -9.37
N GLN A 395 1.96 -21.53 -8.94
CA GLN A 395 2.98 -21.59 -7.89
C GLN A 395 2.39 -22.09 -6.56
N LEU A 396 1.23 -21.55 -6.17
CA LEU A 396 0.53 -21.98 -4.96
C LEU A 396 0.14 -23.47 -5.02
N ALA A 397 -0.40 -23.95 -6.15
CA ALA A 397 -0.77 -25.36 -6.30
C ALA A 397 0.45 -26.27 -6.17
N SER A 398 1.58 -25.87 -6.76
CA SER A 398 2.86 -26.58 -6.62
C SER A 398 3.34 -26.59 -5.16
N ALA A 399 3.30 -25.45 -4.48
CA ALA A 399 3.74 -25.34 -3.09
C ALA A 399 2.89 -26.20 -2.14
N ILE A 400 1.57 -26.21 -2.32
CA ILE A 400 0.65 -27.07 -1.56
C ILE A 400 0.99 -28.55 -1.78
N ALA A 401 1.14 -28.96 -3.05
CA ALA A 401 1.45 -30.36 -3.38
C ALA A 401 2.78 -30.84 -2.78
N ASN A 402 3.74 -29.93 -2.63
CA ASN A 402 5.08 -30.21 -2.09
C ASN A 402 5.20 -30.00 -0.57
N THR A 403 4.13 -29.62 0.12
CA THR A 403 4.12 -29.39 1.59
C THR A 403 3.14 -30.35 2.29
N PRO A 404 3.52 -31.62 2.50
CA PRO A 404 2.63 -32.60 3.13
C PRO A 404 2.16 -32.15 4.51
N GLY A 405 0.84 -32.24 4.75
CA GLY A 405 0.24 -31.90 6.04
C GLY A 405 -0.12 -30.42 6.21
N THR A 406 0.12 -29.57 5.20
CA THR A 406 -0.41 -28.19 5.20
C THR A 406 -1.94 -28.19 5.29
N SER A 407 -2.50 -27.26 6.05
CA SER A 407 -3.95 -26.98 6.08
C SER A 407 -4.40 -26.10 4.93
N TYR A 408 -3.46 -25.52 4.18
CA TYR A 408 -3.79 -24.66 3.06
C TYR A 408 -4.33 -25.44 1.87
N THR A 409 -5.37 -24.88 1.27
CA THR A 409 -5.92 -25.23 -0.03
C THR A 409 -5.74 -24.03 -0.97
N ILE A 410 -6.00 -24.24 -2.25
CA ILE A 410 -6.04 -23.14 -3.22
C ILE A 410 -7.06 -22.07 -2.80
N ASP A 411 -8.13 -22.43 -2.09
CA ASP A 411 -9.21 -21.50 -1.75
C ASP A 411 -8.99 -20.69 -0.47
N ASN A 412 -8.05 -21.09 0.38
CA ASN A 412 -7.85 -20.43 1.69
C ASN A 412 -6.44 -19.85 1.87
N ALA A 413 -5.51 -20.09 0.95
CA ALA A 413 -4.15 -19.58 1.08
C ALA A 413 -4.10 -18.08 0.72
N PRO A 414 -3.49 -17.22 1.57
CA PRO A 414 -3.40 -15.79 1.32
C PRO A 414 -2.61 -15.46 0.05
N GLN A 415 -1.73 -16.35 -0.41
CA GLN A 415 -0.95 -16.19 -1.63
C GLN A 415 -1.81 -16.23 -2.89
N ARG A 416 -3.05 -16.74 -2.82
CA ARG A 416 -4.01 -16.63 -3.92
C ARG A 416 -4.51 -15.20 -4.09
N VAL A 417 -4.52 -14.40 -3.03
CA VAL A 417 -5.17 -13.10 -3.02
C VAL A 417 -4.34 -12.10 -3.79
N ILE A 418 -4.98 -11.48 -4.78
CA ILE A 418 -4.38 -10.44 -5.63
C ILE A 418 -5.17 -9.14 -5.46
N ALA A 419 -4.49 -8.01 -5.43
CA ALA A 419 -5.10 -6.70 -5.56
C ALA A 419 -4.37 -5.86 -6.63
N ALA A 420 -5.10 -5.01 -7.35
CA ALA A 420 -4.53 -4.11 -8.35
C ALA A 420 -4.60 -2.66 -7.86
N THR A 421 -3.54 -2.14 -7.25
CA THR A 421 -3.68 -0.98 -6.36
C THR A 421 -3.33 0.36 -6.97
N GLU A 422 -2.58 0.33 -8.08
CA GLU A 422 -2.27 1.53 -8.84
C GLU A 422 -2.42 1.23 -10.31
N GLN A 423 -3.28 2.01 -10.94
CA GLN A 423 -3.46 1.99 -12.38
C GLN A 423 -4.30 3.21 -12.77
N GLY A 424 -4.18 3.59 -14.02
CA GLY A 424 -4.77 4.80 -14.54
C GLY A 424 -4.17 5.10 -15.90
N TRP A 425 -4.56 6.23 -16.45
CA TRP A 425 -4.11 6.68 -17.75
C TRP A 425 -3.87 8.17 -17.72
N GLN A 426 -2.75 8.58 -18.29
CA GLN A 426 -2.39 9.98 -18.43
C GLN A 426 -3.47 10.73 -19.21
N ALA A 427 -4.06 11.77 -18.63
CA ALA A 427 -5.02 12.62 -19.36
C ALA A 427 -4.36 13.52 -20.39
N SER A 428 -3.08 13.82 -20.25
CA SER A 428 -2.30 14.49 -21.29
C SER A 428 -2.30 13.69 -22.59
N GLN A 429 -2.48 12.37 -22.50
CA GLN A 429 -2.49 11.44 -23.62
C GLN A 429 -3.90 11.01 -24.04
N ASN A 430 -4.89 11.09 -23.15
CA ASN A 430 -6.20 10.49 -23.33
C ASN A 430 -7.33 11.44 -22.90
N ASP A 431 -8.36 11.58 -23.74
CA ASP A 431 -9.56 12.35 -23.38
C ASP A 431 -10.44 11.62 -22.35
N ASP A 432 -11.40 12.35 -21.76
CA ASP A 432 -12.28 11.80 -20.72
C ASP A 432 -13.10 10.59 -21.23
N GLN A 433 -13.49 10.62 -22.50
CA GLN A 433 -14.26 9.55 -23.15
C GLN A 433 -13.44 8.25 -23.24
N THR A 434 -12.21 8.34 -23.71
CA THR A 434 -11.29 7.20 -23.84
C THR A 434 -11.00 6.57 -22.48
N ARG A 435 -10.75 7.41 -21.46
CA ARG A 435 -10.52 6.92 -20.09
C ARG A 435 -11.75 6.24 -19.50
N ALA A 436 -12.94 6.78 -19.75
CA ALA A 436 -14.20 6.14 -19.35
C ALA A 436 -14.39 4.77 -20.02
N GLU A 437 -14.09 4.65 -21.31
CA GLU A 437 -14.16 3.38 -22.05
C GLU A 437 -13.16 2.35 -21.51
N TRP A 438 -11.93 2.78 -21.25
CA TRP A 438 -10.91 1.91 -20.68
C TRP A 438 -11.22 1.49 -19.26
N LEU A 439 -11.82 2.37 -18.44
CA LEU A 439 -12.28 2.02 -17.11
C LEU A 439 -13.31 0.89 -17.16
N CYS A 440 -14.31 1.00 -18.04
CA CYS A 440 -15.30 -0.06 -18.25
C CYS A 440 -14.64 -1.39 -18.66
N GLN A 441 -13.65 -1.35 -19.56
CA GLN A 441 -12.93 -2.55 -19.99
C GLN A 441 -12.07 -3.15 -18.87
N ALA A 442 -11.37 -2.32 -18.10
CA ALA A 442 -10.58 -2.73 -16.93
C ALA A 442 -11.44 -3.48 -15.92
N PHE A 443 -12.62 -2.93 -15.56
CA PHE A 443 -13.59 -3.61 -14.71
C PHE A 443 -14.03 -4.96 -15.27
N ASN A 444 -14.29 -5.03 -16.57
CA ASN A 444 -14.66 -6.27 -17.24
C ASN A 444 -13.55 -7.33 -17.19
N TYR A 445 -12.28 -6.94 -17.31
CA TYR A 445 -11.15 -7.87 -17.13
C TYR A 445 -11.00 -8.30 -15.66
N ALA A 446 -11.12 -7.35 -14.73
CA ALA A 446 -11.02 -7.61 -13.31
C ALA A 446 -12.08 -8.59 -12.81
N ASP A 447 -13.32 -8.48 -13.30
CA ASP A 447 -14.43 -9.39 -12.96
C ASP A 447 -14.15 -10.85 -13.38
N GLN A 448 -13.42 -11.03 -14.48
CA GLN A 448 -13.03 -12.36 -14.99
C GLN A 448 -11.89 -13.04 -14.22
N VAL A 449 -11.17 -12.30 -13.36
CA VAL A 449 -10.06 -12.84 -12.56
C VAL A 449 -10.53 -13.09 -11.13
N ASP A 450 -10.82 -14.35 -10.82
CA ASP A 450 -11.39 -14.78 -9.53
C ASP A 450 -10.47 -14.53 -8.32
N THR A 451 -9.15 -14.52 -8.54
CA THR A 451 -8.15 -14.23 -7.51
C THR A 451 -7.99 -12.74 -7.20
N LEU A 452 -8.48 -11.87 -8.08
CA LEU A 452 -8.43 -10.42 -7.89
C LEU A 452 -9.53 -10.02 -6.92
N ALA A 453 -9.13 -9.69 -5.70
CA ALA A 453 -10.00 -9.32 -4.59
C ALA A 453 -10.54 -7.90 -4.73
N TRP A 454 -9.65 -6.95 -5.07
CA TRP A 454 -10.00 -5.55 -5.23
C TRP A 454 -9.00 -4.84 -6.15
N MET A 455 -9.39 -3.67 -6.65
CA MET A 455 -8.58 -2.80 -7.48
C MET A 455 -8.85 -1.33 -7.14
N SER A 456 -7.82 -0.50 -7.10
CA SER A 456 -7.95 0.95 -6.97
C SER A 456 -7.29 1.64 -8.16
N TRP A 457 -7.59 2.92 -8.31
CA TRP A 457 -7.02 3.79 -9.34
C TRP A 457 -5.95 4.66 -8.70
N PHE A 458 -4.94 5.09 -9.46
CA PHE A 458 -3.99 6.09 -8.99
C PHE A 458 -4.71 7.44 -8.97
N ASP A 459 -4.96 7.97 -7.78
CA ASP A 459 -5.78 9.15 -7.51
C ASP A 459 -7.19 9.13 -8.14
N PHE A 460 -8.20 9.18 -7.28
CA PHE A 460 -9.58 9.23 -7.72
C PHE A 460 -9.91 10.55 -8.42
N GLN A 461 -9.59 11.68 -7.80
CA GLN A 461 -9.89 13.02 -8.32
C GLN A 461 -8.63 13.89 -8.38
N ARG A 462 -8.50 14.63 -9.48
CA ARG A 462 -7.41 15.59 -9.67
C ARG A 462 -7.49 16.72 -8.66
N GLY A 463 -6.46 16.86 -7.83
CA GLY A 463 -6.24 18.05 -7.02
C GLY A 463 -5.74 19.22 -7.87
N SER A 464 -5.03 18.91 -8.96
CA SER A 464 -4.46 19.89 -9.90
C SER A 464 -4.45 19.38 -11.36
N VAL A 465 -4.16 20.28 -12.31
CA VAL A 465 -3.94 19.87 -13.72
C VAL A 465 -2.66 19.07 -13.94
N ALA A 466 -1.75 19.07 -12.96
CA ALA A 466 -0.50 18.32 -13.01
C ALA A 466 -0.68 16.85 -12.59
N ASP A 467 -1.80 16.51 -11.97
CA ASP A 467 -2.12 15.15 -11.51
C ASP A 467 -2.62 14.34 -12.71
N ASP A 468 -1.66 13.97 -13.57
CA ASP A 468 -2.00 13.48 -14.91
C ASP A 468 -2.65 12.09 -14.89
N TRP A 469 -2.45 11.34 -13.81
CA TRP A 469 -2.95 9.98 -13.65
C TRP A 469 -4.34 9.90 -13.00
N SER A 470 -4.83 10.97 -12.36
CA SER A 470 -6.14 10.90 -11.70
C SER A 470 -7.29 10.84 -12.70
N LEU A 471 -8.31 10.06 -12.34
CA LEU A 471 -9.43 9.76 -13.21
C LEU A 471 -10.41 10.92 -13.34
N VAL A 472 -10.97 11.35 -12.21
CA VAL A 472 -12.02 12.37 -12.18
C VAL A 472 -11.39 13.75 -12.38
N PRO A 473 -11.86 14.54 -13.36
CA PRO A 473 -11.32 15.87 -13.64
C PRO A 473 -11.46 16.84 -12.44
N SER A 474 -10.56 17.82 -12.36
CA SER A 474 -10.57 18.84 -11.28
C SER A 474 -11.75 19.81 -11.34
N GLY A 475 -12.54 19.79 -12.43
CA GLY A 475 -13.78 20.57 -12.55
C GLY A 475 -14.97 19.95 -11.83
N ILE A 476 -14.82 18.74 -11.28
CA ILE A 476 -15.82 18.13 -10.41
C ILE A 476 -15.70 18.71 -9.01
N ASP A 477 -16.84 18.98 -8.36
CA ASP A 477 -16.88 19.56 -7.02
C ASP A 477 -16.36 18.57 -5.97
N PRO A 478 -15.75 19.02 -4.85
CA PRO A 478 -15.22 18.12 -3.82
C PRO A 478 -16.26 17.21 -3.17
N ASP A 479 -17.53 17.60 -3.13
CA ASP A 479 -18.65 16.78 -2.64
C ASP A 479 -19.23 15.85 -3.72
N LEU A 480 -18.74 15.97 -4.96
CA LEU A 480 -19.17 15.21 -6.13
C LEU A 480 -20.60 15.52 -6.61
N ASP A 481 -21.21 16.63 -6.16
CA ASP A 481 -22.58 17.02 -6.53
C ASP A 481 -22.78 17.14 -8.04
N ASN A 482 -21.74 17.56 -8.76
CA ASN A 482 -21.72 17.68 -10.21
C ASN A 482 -21.03 16.50 -10.93
N GLY A 483 -20.70 15.42 -10.22
CA GLY A 483 -19.93 14.28 -10.73
C GLY A 483 -20.52 13.66 -11.99
N GLN A 484 -21.85 13.61 -12.10
CA GLN A 484 -22.58 13.11 -13.27
C GLN A 484 -22.26 13.87 -14.58
N SER A 485 -21.62 15.04 -14.52
CA SER A 485 -21.15 15.77 -15.70
C SER A 485 -19.88 15.18 -16.34
N SER A 486 -19.13 14.31 -15.64
CA SER A 486 -17.97 13.59 -16.18
C SER A 486 -18.35 12.18 -16.64
N VAL A 487 -17.92 11.82 -17.86
CA VAL A 487 -18.15 10.47 -18.39
C VAL A 487 -17.29 9.42 -17.68
N THR A 488 -16.09 9.81 -17.21
CA THR A 488 -15.25 8.93 -16.37
C THR A 488 -15.92 8.63 -15.04
N TYR A 489 -16.55 9.63 -14.39
CA TYR A 489 -17.33 9.40 -13.16
C TYR A 489 -18.53 8.49 -13.41
N GLN A 490 -19.27 8.68 -14.51
CA GLN A 490 -20.37 7.79 -14.90
C GLN A 490 -19.91 6.35 -15.15
N ALA A 491 -18.73 6.15 -15.75
CA ALA A 491 -18.13 4.83 -15.92
C ALA A 491 -17.75 4.19 -14.58
N MET A 492 -17.21 4.97 -13.62
CA MET A 492 -16.90 4.46 -12.28
C MET A 492 -18.16 4.03 -11.54
N ILE A 493 -19.23 4.82 -11.59
CA ILE A 493 -20.53 4.46 -11.02
C ILE A 493 -21.08 3.15 -11.62
N ALA A 494 -20.85 2.92 -12.90
CA ALA A 494 -21.33 1.71 -13.56
C ALA A 494 -20.72 0.42 -13.00
N SER A 495 -19.57 0.50 -12.32
CA SER A 495 -18.93 -0.64 -11.63
C SER A 495 -19.64 -1.07 -10.34
N ASN A 496 -20.55 -0.25 -9.80
CA ASN A 496 -21.30 -0.58 -8.60
C ASN A 496 -22.03 -1.93 -8.79
N PRO A 497 -21.95 -2.88 -7.85
CA PRO A 497 -22.60 -4.19 -7.99
C PRO A 497 -24.12 -4.15 -8.20
N ALA A 498 -24.78 -3.06 -7.80
CA ALA A 498 -26.21 -2.86 -8.07
C ALA A 498 -26.49 -2.51 -9.54
N LYS A 499 -25.46 -2.16 -10.32
CA LYS A 499 -25.54 -1.72 -11.73
C LYS A 499 -24.81 -2.70 -12.66
N TRP A 500 -23.60 -3.11 -12.31
CA TRP A 500 -22.77 -4.00 -13.12
C TRP A 500 -23.43 -5.38 -13.31
N GLY A 501 -23.70 -5.76 -14.56
CA GLY A 501 -24.39 -7.01 -14.89
C GLY A 501 -25.89 -7.01 -14.57
N VAL A 502 -26.46 -5.87 -14.15
CA VAL A 502 -27.86 -5.76 -13.67
C VAL A 502 -28.66 -4.70 -14.42
N ASP A 503 -28.06 -3.54 -14.70
CA ASP A 503 -28.73 -2.41 -15.34
C ASP A 503 -28.19 -2.18 -16.77
N SER A 504 -28.99 -2.48 -17.80
CA SER A 504 -28.58 -2.27 -19.19
C SER A 504 -28.43 -0.79 -19.58
N SER A 505 -28.90 0.14 -18.75
CA SER A 505 -28.79 1.58 -18.98
C SER A 505 -27.54 2.21 -18.35
N ASN A 506 -26.76 1.45 -17.58
CA ASN A 506 -25.50 1.94 -17.04
C ASN A 506 -24.52 2.32 -18.16
N TYR A 507 -23.61 3.27 -17.88
CA TYR A 507 -22.70 3.83 -18.89
C TYR A 507 -21.88 2.77 -19.62
N CYS A 508 -21.29 1.82 -18.90
CA CYS A 508 -20.42 0.79 -19.47
C CYS A 508 -21.19 -0.16 -20.39
N CYS A 509 -22.41 -0.56 -20.02
CA CYS A 509 -23.22 -1.40 -20.89
C CYS A 509 -23.68 -0.63 -22.14
N ALA A 510 -24.21 0.59 -21.95
CA ALA A 510 -24.79 1.38 -23.02
C ALA A 510 -23.76 1.84 -24.08
N ASN A 511 -22.52 2.14 -23.65
CA ASN A 511 -21.51 2.75 -24.54
C ASN A 511 -20.37 1.78 -24.92
N VAL A 512 -20.04 0.83 -24.05
CA VAL A 512 -18.87 -0.07 -24.24
C VAL A 512 -19.28 -1.53 -24.40
N ASN A 513 -20.57 -1.85 -24.17
CA ASN A 513 -21.12 -3.19 -24.27
C ASN A 513 -20.41 -4.21 -23.35
N VAL A 514 -20.07 -3.77 -22.13
CA VAL A 514 -19.54 -4.60 -21.04
C VAL A 514 -20.32 -4.32 -19.75
N GLY A 515 -20.32 -5.28 -18.81
CA GLY A 515 -21.13 -5.14 -17.59
C GLY A 515 -22.64 -5.08 -17.85
N CYS A 516 -23.09 -5.69 -18.95
CA CYS A 516 -24.51 -5.77 -19.32
C CYS A 516 -25.22 -6.94 -18.62
N PRO A 517 -26.55 -6.86 -18.42
CA PRO A 517 -27.35 -8.01 -18.00
C PRO A 517 -27.24 -9.19 -18.97
N ALA A 518 -27.22 -10.41 -18.41
CA ALA A 518 -27.10 -11.66 -19.16
C ALA A 518 -28.33 -12.00 -20.03
#